data_AF-A0A3G2IAZ8-F1
#
_entry.id   AF-A0A3G2IAZ8-F1
#
_cell.length_a   1.000
_cell.length_b   1.000
_cell.length_c   1.000
_cell.angle_alpha   90.00
_cell.angle_beta   90.00
_cell.angle_gamma   90.00
#
_symmetry.space_group_name_H-M   'P 1'
#
loop_
_entity.id
_entity.type
_entity.pdbx_description
1 polymer ?
#
loop_
_entity_poly.entity_id
_entity_poly.type
_entity_poly.pdbx_seq_one_letter_code
_entity_poly.pdbx_strand_id
1 'polypeptide(L)' 'MGGVLFYVFDYNGERVSIEESALAFCFPSIAGDGSYFFTLTNGQKFRGENVKETTRPDATQLEYHG' A
#
# COMPACT_ATOMS: atom_id res chain seq x y z
N MET A 1 -2.28 17.98 -8.28
CA MET A 1 -1.90 17.58 -6.91
C MET A 1 -1.72 16.08 -6.95
N GLY A 2 -0.48 15.59 -6.94
CA GLY A 2 -0.21 14.15 -6.85
C GLY A 2 -0.12 13.78 -5.36
N GLY A 3 -0.85 12.77 -4.95
CA GLY A 3 -0.66 12.14 -3.65
C GLY A 3 -0.11 10.75 -3.88
N VAL A 4 0.70 10.25 -2.95
CA VAL A 4 1.30 8.93 -3.02
C VAL A 4 0.33 7.92 -2.40
N LEU A 5 -0.05 6.90 -3.16
CA LEU A 5 -0.92 5.83 -2.69
C LEU A 5 -0.13 4.82 -1.86
N PHE A 6 -0.66 4.50 -0.67
CA PHE A 6 -0.19 3.43 0.19
C PHE A 6 -1.32 2.44 0.47
N TYR A 7 -0.96 1.16 0.54
CA TYR A 7 -1.81 0.10 1.06
C TYR A 7 -1.37 -0.20 2.49
N VAL A 8 -2.31 -0.05 3.43
CA VAL A 8 -2.10 -0.36 4.86
C VAL A 8 -2.88 -1.62 5.18
N PHE A 9 -2.23 -2.63 5.75
CA PHE A 9 -2.82 -3.94 5.98
C PHE A 9 -2.14 -4.65 7.16
N ASP A 10 -2.75 -5.72 7.61
CA ASP A 10 -2.19 -6.59 8.64
C ASP A 10 -1.42 -7.73 7.95
N TYR A 11 -0.20 -8.00 8.40
CA TYR A 11 0.66 -9.06 7.90
C TYR A 11 1.46 -9.67 9.05
N ASN A 12 1.35 -10.98 9.24
CA ASN A 12 2.00 -11.71 10.36
C ASN A 12 1.73 -11.09 11.75
N GLY A 13 0.54 -10.53 11.96
CA GLY A 13 0.15 -9.90 13.22
C GLY A 13 0.65 -8.46 13.40
N GLU A 14 1.33 -7.88 12.40
CA GLU A 14 1.80 -6.50 12.42
C GLU A 14 1.06 -5.63 11.40
N ARG A 15 0.84 -4.37 11.77
CA ARG A 15 0.27 -3.35 10.88
C ARG A 15 1.38 -2.78 10.00
N VAL A 16 1.32 -3.06 8.71
CA VAL A 16 2.33 -2.62 7.73
C VAL A 16 1.72 -1.66 6.71
N SER A 17 2.58 -0.90 6.04
CA SER A 17 2.18 -0.06 4.91
C SER A 17 3.17 -0.20 3.77
N ILE A 18 2.67 -0.33 2.55
CA ILE A 18 3.50 -0.34 1.34
C ILE A 18 3.03 0.74 0.36
N GLU A 19 3.99 1.40 -0.27
CA GLU A 19 3.74 2.34 -1.36
C GLU A 19 3.38 1.59 -2.64
N GLU A 20 2.47 2.16 -3.45
CA GLU A 20 2.07 1.59 -4.74
C GLU A 20 3.29 1.34 -5.66
N SER A 21 4.30 2.22 -5.63
CA SER A 21 5.51 2.10 -6.46
C SER A 21 6.36 0.86 -6.16
N ALA A 22 6.22 0.25 -4.97
CA ALA A 22 6.91 -0.98 -4.60
C ALA A 22 6.17 -2.24 -5.08
N LEU A 23 4.94 -2.10 -5.57
CA LEU A 23 4.12 -3.20 -6.07
C LEU A 23 4.33 -3.40 -7.57
N ALA A 24 4.56 -4.65 -7.97
CA ALA A 24 4.40 -5.04 -9.37
C ALA A 24 2.91 -5.21 -9.70
N PHE A 25 2.18 -5.90 -8.82
CA PHE A 25 0.75 -6.15 -8.95
C PHE A 25 0.10 -6.30 -7.56
N CYS A 26 -1.15 -5.87 -7.42
CA CYS A 26 -1.99 -6.26 -6.30
C CYS A 26 -3.43 -6.48 -6.76
N PHE A 27 -4.13 -7.40 -6.09
CA PHE A 27 -5.54 -7.68 -6.41
C PHE A 27 -6.31 -8.06 -5.15
N PRO A 28 -7.57 -7.59 -5.02
CA PRO A 28 -8.44 -7.97 -3.93
C PRO A 28 -8.74 -9.47 -3.99
N SER A 29 -8.88 -10.09 -2.82
CA SER A 29 -9.37 -11.45 -2.69
C SER A 29 -10.79 -11.55 -3.22
N ILE A 30 -11.06 -12.59 -4.02
CA ILE A 30 -12.39 -12.86 -4.56
C ILE A 30 -13.43 -13.17 -3.48
N ALA A 31 -12.97 -13.56 -2.28
CA ALA A 31 -13.83 -13.80 -1.13
C ALA A 31 -14.44 -12.50 -0.57
N GLY A 32 -13.92 -11.33 -0.94
CA GLY A 32 -14.42 -10.04 -0.46
C GLY A 32 -14.17 -9.81 1.04
N ASP A 33 -13.22 -10.52 1.64
CA ASP A 33 -12.88 -10.46 3.06
C ASP A 33 -11.96 -9.28 3.44
N GLY A 34 -11.78 -8.33 2.51
CA GLY A 34 -10.88 -7.19 2.69
C GLY A 34 -9.39 -7.55 2.62
N SER A 35 -9.04 -8.80 2.27
CA SER A 35 -7.65 -9.19 2.03
C SER A 35 -7.23 -8.96 0.58
N TYR A 36 -5.96 -8.64 0.35
CA TYR A 36 -5.35 -8.47 -0.97
C TYR A 36 -4.15 -9.41 -1.09
N PHE A 37 -3.89 -9.84 -2.32
CA PHE A 37 -2.64 -10.50 -2.68
C PHE A 37 -1.71 -9.47 -3.31
N PHE A 38 -0.51 -9.37 -2.76
CA PHE A 38 0.52 -8.43 -3.20
C PHE A 38 1.67 -9.19 -3.86
N THR A 39 2.18 -8.64 -4.96
CA THR A 39 3.45 -9.03 -5.58
C THR A 39 4.33 -7.79 -5.67
N LEU A 40 5.49 -7.83 -5.04
CA LEU A 40 6.47 -6.74 -5.09
C LEU A 40 7.26 -6.75 -6.39
N THR A 41 7.90 -5.63 -6.71
CA THR A 41 8.80 -5.50 -7.88
C THR A 41 9.99 -6.47 -7.83
N ASN A 42 10.42 -6.89 -6.65
CA ASN A 42 11.46 -7.91 -6.47
C ASN A 42 10.94 -9.37 -6.56
N GLY A 43 9.65 -9.56 -6.85
CA GLY A 43 9.01 -10.87 -6.98
C GLY A 43 8.49 -11.50 -5.68
N GLN A 44 8.70 -10.88 -4.52
CA GLN A 44 8.11 -11.35 -3.26
C GLN A 44 6.58 -11.29 -3.30
N LYS A 45 5.92 -12.31 -2.75
CA LYS A 45 4.46 -12.44 -2.73
C LYS A 45 3.95 -12.69 -1.33
N PHE A 46 2.86 -12.04 -0.96
CA PHE A 46 2.20 -12.25 0.32
C PHE A 46 0.73 -11.82 0.27
N ARG A 47 -0.02 -12.23 1.29
CA ARG A 47 -1.41 -11.83 1.50
C ARG A 47 -1.46 -10.83 2.67
N GLY A 48 -2.03 -9.66 2.42
CA GLY A 48 -2.33 -8.70 3.47
C GLY A 48 -3.81 -8.75 3.83
N GLU A 49 -4.12 -8.65 5.11
CA GLU A 49 -5.49 -8.67 5.64
C GLU A 49 -5.95 -7.25 6.01
N ASN A 50 -7.27 -7.01 6.06
CA ASN A 50 -7.86 -5.73 6.44
C ASN A 50 -7.27 -4.52 5.68
N VAL A 51 -7.13 -4.67 4.38
CA VAL A 51 -6.44 -3.72 3.51
C VAL A 51 -7.22 -2.43 3.39
N LYS A 52 -6.51 -1.31 3.53
CA LYS A 52 -7.03 0.03 3.32
C LYS A 52 -6.08 0.85 2.47
N GLU A 53 -6.63 1.50 1.46
CA GLU A 53 -5.93 2.47 0.63
C GLU A 53 -5.87 3.84 1.34
N THR A 54 -4.70 4.46 1.35
CA THR A 54 -4.49 5.80 1.89
C THR A 54 -3.59 6.60 0.96
N THR A 55 -4.04 7.79 0.60
CA THR A 55 -3.23 8.74 -0.15
C THR A 55 -2.56 9.70 0.82
N ARG A 56 -1.23 9.79 0.77
CA ARG A 56 -0.45 10.76 1.54
C ARG A 56 -0.02 11.92 0.63
N PRO A 57 0.03 13.16 1.11
CA PRO A 57 0.62 14.26 0.34
C PRO A 57 2.08 13.92 0.02
N ASP A 58 2.54 14.24 -1.19
CA ASP A 58 3.95 14.18 -1.53
C ASP A 58 4.75 15.07 -0.56
N ALA A 59 5.67 14.48 0.20
CA ALA A 59 6.49 15.21 1.17
C ALA A 59 7.40 16.26 0.48
N THR A 60 7.57 16.17 -0.84
CA THR A 60 8.28 17.13 -1.69
C THR A 60 7.61 18.51 -1.75
N GLN A 61 6.42 18.69 -1.15
CA GLN A 61 5.79 20.01 -0.98
C GLN A 61 5.93 20.61 0.43
N LEU A 62 6.65 19.98 1.36
CA LEU A 62 6.88 20.54 2.70
C LEU A 62 8.14 21.42 2.81
N GLU A 63 8.69 21.91 1.69
CA GLU A 63 9.72 22.96 1.74
C GLU A 63 9.25 24.27 1.11
N TYR A 64 9.31 25.30 1.98
CA TYR A 64 9.37 26.73 1.70
C TYR A 64 8.07 27.51 1.46
N HIS A 65 7.51 28.03 2.56
CA HIS A 65 6.87 29.35 2.54
C HIS A 65 7.55 30.22 3.61
N GLY A 66 8.41 31.13 3.11
CA GLY A 66 8.71 32.49 3.60
C GLY A 66 8.91 32.72 5.10
#